data_AF-A0A2V5P1L8-F1
#
_entry.id   AF-A0A2V5P1L8-F1
#
_cell.length_a   1.000
_cell.length_b   1.000
_cell.length_c   1.000
_cell.angle_alpha   90.00
_cell.angle_beta   90.00
_cell.angle_gamma   90.00
#
_symmetry.space_group_name_H-M   'P 1'
#
loop_
_entity.id
_entity.type
_entity.pdbx_description
1 polymer ?
#
loop_
_entity_poly.entity_id
_entity_poly.type
_entity_poly.pdbx_seq_one_letter_code
_entity_poly.pdbx_strand_id
1 'polypeptide(L)'
;DDAEARNQDAYLQLLLGVSDDAAKAAERDAQLLVAKEPRNWQARATLGLACLRLGRNKEALAAIREPRVTGVEPPGPLAVRAAILAANGYEDGARNDARLVNAKPLLPEERTLIAALLAERKE
;
A
#
# COMPACT_ATOMS: atom_id res chain seq x y z
N ASP A 1 18.61 -7.85 6.05
CA ASP A 1 18.00 -9.19 5.85
C ASP A 1 17.58 -9.29 4.39
N ASP A 2 17.83 -10.42 3.73
CA ASP A 2 17.49 -10.62 2.30
C ASP A 2 15.99 -10.44 2.01
N ALA A 3 15.12 -10.70 2.99
CA ALA A 3 13.66 -10.65 2.81
C ALA A 3 13.13 -9.22 2.67
N GLU A 4 13.68 -8.26 3.43
CA GLU A 4 13.29 -6.85 3.30
C GLU A 4 13.68 -6.27 1.93
N ALA A 5 14.87 -6.61 1.44
CA ALA A 5 15.34 -6.17 0.13
C ALA A 5 14.45 -6.70 -0.99
N ARG A 6 14.07 -7.98 -0.94
CA ARG A 6 13.11 -8.60 -1.88
C ARG A 6 11.73 -7.96 -1.79
N ASN A 7 11.26 -7.66 -0.58
CA ASN A 7 9.98 -6.98 -0.40
C ASN A 7 9.99 -5.56 -0.98
N GLN A 8 11.10 -4.83 -0.86
CA GLN A 8 11.24 -3.51 -1.45
C GLN A 8 11.27 -3.57 -2.99
N ASP A 9 11.97 -4.55 -3.57
CA ASP A 9 11.96 -4.76 -5.02
C ASP A 9 10.55 -5.11 -5.53
N ALA A 10 9.89 -6.07 -4.86
CA ALA A 10 8.51 -6.45 -5.16
C ALA A 10 7.54 -5.27 -5.04
N TYR A 11 7.74 -4.39 -4.06
CA TYR A 11 6.94 -3.18 -3.88
C TYR A 11 7.03 -2.23 -5.09
N LEU A 12 8.25 -1.96 -5.56
CA LEU A 12 8.48 -1.09 -6.72
C LEU A 12 7.90 -1.70 -8.00
N GLN A 13 8.08 -3.01 -8.17
CA GLN A 13 7.47 -3.75 -9.28
C GLN A 13 5.93 -3.65 -9.28
N LEU A 14 5.30 -3.80 -8.11
CA LEU A 14 3.85 -3.64 -7.97
C LEU A 14 3.38 -2.22 -8.31
N LEU A 15 4.15 -1.19 -7.96
CA LEU A 15 3.85 0.19 -8.33
C LEU A 15 3.89 0.40 -9.84
N LEU A 16 4.91 -0.14 -10.51
CA LEU A 16 5.10 -0.06 -11.96
C LEU A 16 4.09 -0.89 -12.78
N GLY A 17 3.35 -1.78 -12.13
CA GLY A 17 2.27 -2.55 -12.74
C GLY A 17 2.71 -3.85 -13.40
N VAL A 18 3.32 -4.72 -12.59
CA VAL A 18 3.61 -6.10 -12.98
C VAL A 18 2.37 -6.96 -13.22
N SER A 19 2.58 -8.09 -13.90
CA SER A 19 1.61 -9.15 -14.12
C SER A 19 1.05 -9.74 -12.82
N ASP A 20 -0.16 -10.30 -12.92
CA ASP A 20 -0.87 -10.97 -11.83
C ASP A 20 -0.04 -12.08 -11.14
N ASP A 21 0.78 -12.81 -11.91
CA ASP A 21 1.67 -13.85 -11.38
C ASP A 21 2.75 -13.28 -10.44
N ALA A 22 3.38 -12.18 -10.84
CA ALA A 22 4.36 -11.48 -10.01
C ALA A 22 3.70 -10.86 -8.77
N ALA A 23 2.46 -10.37 -8.89
CA ALA A 23 1.71 -9.88 -7.75
C ALA A 23 1.38 -11.02 -6.75
N LYS A 24 1.06 -12.23 -7.21
CA LYS A 24 0.89 -13.41 -6.34
C LYS A 24 2.19 -13.84 -5.64
N ALA A 25 3.32 -13.74 -6.32
CA ALA A 25 4.62 -14.02 -5.71
C ALA A 25 4.93 -12.99 -4.61
N ALA A 26 4.74 -11.71 -4.91
CA ALA A 26 4.91 -10.61 -3.96
C ALA A 26 3.99 -10.73 -2.74
N GLU A 27 2.72 -11.13 -2.94
CA GLU A 27 1.75 -11.39 -1.86
C GLU A 27 2.32 -12.42 -0.86
N ARG A 28 2.79 -13.57 -1.38
CA ARG A 28 3.32 -14.66 -0.54
C ARG A 28 4.55 -14.24 0.26
N ASP A 29 5.51 -13.59 -0.39
CA ASP A 29 6.74 -13.14 0.27
C ASP A 29 6.42 -12.08 1.35
N ALA A 30 5.57 -11.11 1.01
CA ALA A 30 5.14 -10.07 1.93
C ALA A 30 4.35 -10.65 3.12
N GLN A 31 3.52 -11.68 2.89
CA GLN A 31 2.78 -12.35 3.96
C GLN A 31 3.72 -13.02 4.97
N LEU A 32 4.79 -13.68 4.50
CA LEU A 32 5.81 -14.26 5.37
C LEU A 32 6.55 -13.17 6.17
N LEU A 33 6.82 -12.03 5.54
CA LEU A 33 7.48 -10.91 6.21
C LEU A 33 6.58 -10.24 7.25
N VAL A 34 5.29 -10.05 6.96
CA VAL A 34 4.29 -9.53 7.93
C VAL A 34 4.11 -10.50 9.10
N ALA A 35 4.17 -11.81 8.86
CA ALA A 35 4.10 -12.81 9.93
C ALA A 35 5.31 -12.75 10.88
N LYS A 36 6.51 -12.49 10.35
CA LYS A 36 7.74 -12.29 11.15
C LYS A 36 7.77 -10.93 11.82
N GLU A 37 7.37 -9.90 11.08
CA GLU A 37 7.44 -8.50 11.46
C GLU A 37 6.06 -7.84 11.31
N PRO A 38 5.13 -8.12 12.23
CA PRO A 38 3.77 -7.60 12.17
C PRO A 38 3.70 -6.10 12.47
N ARG A 39 4.80 -5.35 12.44
CA ARG A 39 4.83 -3.88 12.49
C ARG A 39 5.57 -3.27 11.31
N ASN A 40 6.02 -4.07 10.35
CA ASN A 40 6.73 -3.59 9.17
C ASN A 40 5.75 -2.95 8.18
N TRP A 41 5.82 -1.62 8.06
CA TRP A 41 4.97 -0.82 7.17
C TRP A 41 5.14 -1.20 5.71
N GLN A 42 6.37 -1.45 5.29
CA GLN A 42 6.69 -1.74 3.90
C GLN A 42 6.12 -3.10 3.49
N ALA A 43 6.28 -4.13 4.33
CA ALA A 43 5.73 -5.45 4.09
C ALA A 43 4.20 -5.43 3.95
N ARG A 44 3.52 -4.67 4.83
CA ARG A 44 2.06 -4.48 4.74
C ARG A 44 1.62 -3.77 3.48
N ALA A 45 2.34 -2.72 3.09
CA ALA A 45 2.04 -2.00 1.87
C ALA A 45 2.20 -2.90 0.64
N THR A 46 3.27 -3.70 0.57
CA THR A 46 3.46 -4.69 -0.50
C THR A 46 2.33 -5.70 -0.53
N LEU A 47 1.97 -6.29 0.62
CA LEU A 47 0.87 -7.25 0.72
C LEU A 47 -0.46 -6.64 0.26
N GLY A 48 -0.79 -5.45 0.78
CA GLY A 48 -2.02 -4.75 0.43
C GLY A 48 -2.07 -4.34 -1.05
N LEU A 49 -0.97 -3.85 -1.60
CA LEU A 49 -0.87 -3.47 -3.02
C LEU A 49 -0.96 -4.70 -3.93
N ALA A 50 -0.32 -5.80 -3.57
CA ALA A 50 -0.44 -7.06 -4.28
C ALA A 50 -1.89 -7.54 -4.33
N CYS A 51 -2.56 -7.63 -3.17
CA CYS A 51 -3.97 -8.00 -3.12
C CYS A 51 -4.87 -7.05 -3.94
N LEU A 52 -4.59 -5.74 -3.89
CA LEU A 52 -5.34 -4.75 -4.68
C LEU A 52 -5.20 -4.99 -6.19
N ARG A 53 -3.97 -5.28 -6.67
CA ARG A 53 -3.71 -5.60 -8.09
C ARG A 53 -4.39 -6.90 -8.53
N LEU A 54 -4.51 -7.86 -7.63
CA LEU A 54 -5.22 -9.13 -7.84
C LEU A 54 -6.75 -8.98 -7.75
N GLY A 55 -7.28 -7.76 -7.54
CA GLY A 55 -8.72 -7.50 -7.36
C GLY A 55 -9.29 -7.95 -6.01
N ARG A 56 -8.43 -8.34 -5.06
CA ARG A 56 -8.78 -8.82 -3.72
C ARG A 56 -8.85 -7.66 -2.72
N ASN A 57 -9.78 -6.75 -2.95
CA ASN A 57 -9.90 -5.50 -2.16
C ASN A 57 -10.07 -5.76 -0.66
N LYS A 58 -10.85 -6.78 -0.28
CA LYS A 58 -11.10 -7.14 1.13
C LYS A 58 -9.83 -7.63 1.85
N GLU A 59 -9.02 -8.44 1.18
CA GLU A 59 -7.73 -8.93 1.72
C GLU A 59 -6.74 -7.77 1.85
N ALA A 60 -6.70 -6.88 0.86
CA ALA A 60 -5.88 -5.68 0.91
C ALA A 60 -6.23 -4.81 2.13
N LEU A 61 -7.52 -4.64 2.42
CA LEU A 61 -8.00 -3.91 3.59
C LEU A 61 -7.59 -4.59 4.90
N ALA A 62 -7.66 -5.92 4.98
CA ALA A 62 -7.23 -6.67 6.16
C ALA A 62 -5.73 -6.47 6.44
N ALA A 63 -4.90 -6.46 5.38
CA ALA A 63 -3.45 -6.27 5.49
C ALA A 63 -3.05 -4.93 6.13
N ILE A 64 -3.80 -3.86 5.87
CA ILE A 64 -3.54 -2.52 6.42
C ILE A 64 -4.23 -2.24 7.76
N ARG A 65 -5.29 -2.98 8.10
CA ARG A 65 -6.12 -2.72 9.30
C ARG A 65 -5.48 -3.22 10.60
N GLU A 66 -4.72 -4.31 10.54
CA GLU A 66 -4.25 -5.00 11.74
C GLU A 66 -2.73 -5.29 11.76
N PRO A 67 -2.08 -5.12 12.93
CA PRO A 67 -2.52 -4.34 14.08
C PRO A 67 -2.52 -2.85 13.72
N ARG A 68 -3.40 -2.08 14.37
CA ARG A 68 -3.44 -0.60 14.33
C ARG A 68 -2.00 -0.09 14.34
N VAL A 69 -1.52 0.32 13.18
CA VAL A 69 -0.07 0.36 12.98
C VAL A 69 0.43 1.63 13.69
N THR A 70 0.94 1.46 14.90
CA THR A 70 1.39 2.56 15.75
C THR A 70 2.87 2.84 15.47
N GLY A 71 3.20 4.03 14.96
CA GLY A 71 4.57 4.45 14.69
C GLY A 71 4.63 5.66 13.75
N VAL A 72 5.83 6.10 13.37
CA VAL A 72 6.00 7.11 12.32
C VAL A 72 5.74 6.44 10.98
N GLU A 73 4.57 6.74 10.45
CA GLU A 73 4.12 6.25 9.15
C GLU A 73 4.98 6.80 8.00
N PRO A 74 5.70 5.93 7.27
CA PRO A 74 6.42 6.35 6.08
C PRO A 74 5.43 6.78 4.98
N PRO A 75 5.76 7.82 4.19
CA PRO A 75 4.85 8.40 3.21
C PRO A 75 4.40 7.41 2.12
N GLY A 76 5.29 6.51 1.67
CA GLY A 76 4.97 5.53 0.63
C GLY A 76 3.89 4.51 1.02
N PRO A 77 4.10 3.73 2.10
CA PRO A 77 3.08 2.83 2.65
C PRO A 77 1.74 3.49 2.98
N LEU A 78 1.75 4.77 3.37
CA LEU A 78 0.53 5.55 3.56
C LEU A 78 -0.21 5.86 2.26
N ALA A 79 0.50 6.20 1.18
CA ALA A 79 -0.12 6.40 -0.14
C ALA A 79 -0.82 5.13 -0.63
N VAL A 80 -0.21 3.96 -0.36
CA VAL A 80 -0.80 2.65 -0.64
C VAL A 80 -2.03 2.39 0.22
N ARG A 81 -1.96 2.71 1.52
CA ARG A 81 -3.11 2.60 2.43
C ARG A 81 -4.29 3.43 1.91
N ALA A 82 -4.02 4.66 1.48
CA ALA A 82 -5.03 5.53 0.90
C ALA A 82 -5.70 4.88 -0.33
N ALA A 83 -4.92 4.33 -1.26
CA ALA A 83 -5.45 3.64 -2.43
C ALA A 83 -6.30 2.40 -2.06
N ILE A 84 -5.87 1.61 -1.09
CA ILE A 84 -6.61 0.43 -0.61
C ILE A 84 -7.94 0.85 0.04
N LEU A 85 -7.92 1.90 0.87
CA LEU A 85 -9.12 2.44 1.50
C LEU A 85 -10.12 2.92 0.44
N ALA A 86 -9.65 3.64 -0.58
CA ALA A 86 -10.47 4.11 -1.68
C ALA A 86 -11.13 2.94 -2.45
N ALA A 87 -10.36 1.91 -2.79
CA ALA A 87 -10.85 0.72 -3.48
C ALA A 87 -11.86 -0.11 -2.67
N ASN A 88 -11.94 0.11 -1.36
CA ASN A 88 -12.89 -0.51 -0.45
C ASN A 88 -14.05 0.42 -0.04
N GLY A 89 -14.16 1.62 -0.62
CA GLY A 89 -15.22 2.59 -0.33
C GLY A 89 -15.01 3.43 0.94
N TYR A 90 -13.82 3.40 1.54
CA TYR A 90 -13.45 4.24 2.70
C TYR A 90 -12.83 5.57 2.25
N GLU A 91 -13.61 6.36 1.50
CA GLU A 91 -13.12 7.58 0.84
C GLU A 91 -12.59 8.64 1.83
N ASP A 92 -13.28 8.85 2.96
CA ASP A 92 -12.84 9.82 3.97
C ASP A 92 -11.45 9.50 4.53
N GLY A 93 -11.21 8.23 4.88
CA GLY A 93 -9.92 7.77 5.37
C GLY A 93 -8.84 7.85 4.29
N ALA A 94 -9.19 7.44 3.07
CA ALA A 94 -8.30 7.51 1.91
C ALA A 94 -7.84 8.95 1.63
N ARG A 95 -8.76 9.92 1.66
CA ARG A 95 -8.46 11.34 1.43
C ARG A 95 -7.64 11.93 2.57
N ASN A 96 -7.93 11.57 3.81
CA ASN A 96 -7.14 12.04 4.96
C ASN A 96 -5.68 11.59 4.83
N ASP A 97 -5.46 10.33 4.51
CA ASP A 97 -4.12 9.77 4.30
C ASP A 97 -3.42 10.44 3.11
N ALA A 98 -4.10 10.56 1.98
CA ALA A 98 -3.58 11.22 0.78
C ALA A 98 -3.11 12.66 1.08
N ARG A 99 -3.89 13.44 1.84
CA ARG A 99 -3.51 14.79 2.26
C ARG A 99 -2.29 14.80 3.16
N LEU A 100 -2.20 13.85 4.09
CA LEU A 100 -1.08 13.74 5.03
C LEU A 100 0.24 13.44 4.31
N VAL A 101 0.20 12.64 3.24
CA VAL A 101 1.41 12.30 2.47
C VAL A 101 1.72 13.26 1.33
N ASN A 102 0.75 14.01 0.81
CA ASN A 102 0.96 14.91 -0.33
C ASN A 102 2.01 16.00 -0.05
N ALA A 103 2.15 16.41 1.21
CA ALA A 103 3.17 17.37 1.65
C ALA A 103 4.58 16.76 1.78
N LYS A 104 4.72 15.43 1.64
CA LYS A 104 5.99 14.70 1.80
C LYS A 104 6.60 14.34 0.43
N PRO A 105 7.93 14.13 0.37
CA PRO A 105 8.55 13.55 -0.82
C PRO A 105 8.02 12.12 -1.03
N LEU A 106 7.41 11.91 -2.18
CA LEU A 106 6.80 10.65 -2.63
C LEU A 106 7.36 10.31 -4.00
N LEU A 107 7.42 9.02 -4.31
CA LEU A 107 7.69 8.54 -5.65
C LEU A 107 6.57 8.98 -6.62
N PRO A 108 6.85 9.14 -7.92
CA PRO A 108 5.83 9.50 -8.91
C PRO A 108 4.67 8.50 -8.93
N GLU A 109 5.00 7.22 -8.81
CA GLU A 109 4.04 6.12 -8.80
C GLU A 109 3.13 6.17 -7.55
N GLU A 110 3.70 6.47 -6.38
CA GLU A 110 2.93 6.66 -5.14
C GLU A 110 2.02 7.89 -5.22
N ARG A 111 2.49 8.98 -5.83
CA ARG A 111 1.66 10.16 -6.10
C ARG A 111 0.49 9.82 -7.02
N THR A 112 0.72 8.98 -8.02
CA THR A 112 -0.32 8.54 -8.95
C THR A 112 -1.43 7.77 -8.22
N LEU A 113 -1.08 6.93 -7.25
CA LEU A 113 -2.06 6.20 -6.44
C LEU A 113 -3.04 7.11 -5.69
N ILE A 114 -2.58 8.26 -5.21
CA ILE A 114 -3.39 9.21 -4.43
C ILE A 114 -3.90 10.40 -5.24
N ALA A 115 -3.46 10.55 -6.49
CA ALA A 115 -3.82 11.70 -7.34
C ALA A 115 -5.34 11.82 -7.52
N ALA A 116 -6.02 10.70 -7.74
CA ALA A 116 -7.48 10.67 -7.85
C ALA A 116 -8.16 11.16 -6.55
N LEU A 117 -7.62 10.80 -5.39
CA LEU A 117 -8.16 11.18 -4.07
C LEU A 117 -7.98 12.67 -3.75
N LEU A 118 -6.95 13.29 -4.33
CA LEU A 118 -6.66 14.71 -4.17
C LEU A 118 -7.41 15.58 -5.20
N ALA A 119 -7.70 15.02 -6.38
CA ALA A 119 -8.37 15.72 -7.48
C ALA A 119 -9.86 15.95 -7.23
N GLU A 120 -10.49 15.19 -6.34
CA GLU A 120 -11.90 15.37 -5.97
C GLU A 120 -12.12 16.57 -5.03
N ARG A 121 -11.95 17.76 -5.61
CA ARG A 121 -12.62 19.01 -5.23
C ARG A 121 -13.42 19.50 -6.44
N LYS A 122 -14.47 18.76 -6.76
CA LYS A 122 -15.68 19.27 -7.41
C LYS A 122 -16.78 18.90 -6.42
N GLU A 123 -17.48 19.81 -5.75
CA GLU A 123 -17.80 21.22 -6.00
C GLU A 123 -17.97 21.94 -4.65
#